data_AF-A0A191VB06-F1
#
_entry.id   AF-A0A191VB06-F1
#
_cell.length_a   1.000
_cell.length_b   1.000
_cell.length_c   1.000
_cell.angle_alpha   90.00
_cell.angle_beta   90.00
_cell.angle_gamma   90.00
#
_symmetry.space_group_name_H-M   'P 1'
#
loop_
_entity.id
_entity.type
_entity.pdbx_description
1 polymer ?
#
loop_
_entity_poly.entity_id
_entity_poly.type
_entity_poly.pdbx_seq_one_letter_code
_entity_poly.pdbx_strand_id
1 'polypeptide(L)'
;MFEVNGTSFTEGDIVRFKHATLPVNRERDYRIVAATRGGITASPAGDDRFAHEYNRATADRLGISHTTDSATSGRARRSAGPAAG
;
A
#
# COMPACT_ATOMS: atom_id res chain seq x y z
N MET A 1 4.51 0.44 -9.41
CA MET A 1 3.07 0.59 -9.10
C MET A 1 2.44 -0.79 -9.06
N PHE A 2 1.70 -1.08 -8.01
CA PHE A 2 1.00 -2.35 -7.78
C PHE A 2 -0.48 -2.06 -7.54
N GLU A 3 -1.37 -2.91 -8.06
CA GLU A 3 -2.81 -2.64 -8.01
C GLU A 3 -3.59 -3.86 -7.48
N VAL A 4 -4.34 -3.65 -6.41
CA VAL A 4 -5.17 -4.66 -5.73
C VAL A 4 -6.54 -4.07 -5.46
N ASN A 5 -7.58 -4.80 -5.87
CA ASN A 5 -8.98 -4.41 -5.65
C ASN A 5 -9.30 -2.96 -6.10
N GLY A 6 -8.73 -2.52 -7.23
CA GLY A 6 -8.89 -1.15 -7.77
C GLY A 6 -8.17 -0.06 -6.98
N THR A 7 -7.36 -0.43 -5.98
CA THR A 7 -6.50 0.48 -5.23
C THR A 7 -5.07 0.35 -5.74
N SER A 8 -4.48 1.48 -6.11
CA SER A 8 -3.08 1.57 -6.53
C SER A 8 -2.18 1.85 -5.33
N PHE A 9 -1.04 1.18 -5.32
CA PHE A 9 0.00 1.30 -4.30
C PHE A 9 1.35 1.56 -4.97
N THR A 10 2.10 2.48 -4.40
CA THR A 10 3.42 2.92 -4.85
C THR A 10 4.46 2.79 -3.75
N GLU A 11 5.72 2.78 -4.15
CA GLU A 11 6.83 2.86 -3.21
C GLU A 11 6.71 4.13 -2.35
N GLY A 12 6.93 3.98 -1.05
CA GLY A 12 6.78 5.03 -0.05
C GLY A 12 5.43 5.06 0.66
N ASP A 13 4.40 4.40 0.13
CA ASP A 13 3.07 4.40 0.75
C ASP A 13 3.08 3.66 2.10
N ILE A 14 2.35 4.21 3.06
CA ILE A 14 2.07 3.52 4.32
C ILE A 14 0.72 2.83 4.20
N VAL A 15 0.74 1.51 4.33
CA VAL A 15 -0.42 0.65 4.19
C VAL A 15 -0.64 -0.16 5.45
N ARG A 16 -1.90 -0.38 5.78
CA ARG A 16 -2.31 -1.23 6.88
C ARG A 16 -2.68 -2.60 6.37
N PHE A 17 -2.05 -3.62 6.93
CA PHE A 17 -2.38 -5.02 6.67
C PHE A 17 -3.42 -5.45 7.68
N LYS A 18 -4.59 -5.94 7.25
CA LYS A 18 -5.71 -6.36 8.12
C LYS A 18 -5.64 -7.85 8.51
N HIS A 19 -4.83 -8.61 7.80
CA HIS A 19 -4.60 -10.03 8.03
C HIS A 19 -3.11 -10.35 8.01
N ALA A 20 -2.29 -9.53 8.69
CA ALA A 20 -0.86 -9.80 8.78
C ALA A 20 -0.63 -11.22 9.34
N THR A 21 0.34 -11.93 8.76
CA THR A 21 0.57 -13.38 8.94
C THR A 21 1.03 -13.78 10.36
N LEU A 22 0.99 -12.85 11.31
CA LEU A 22 1.39 -13.07 12.70
C LEU A 22 0.15 -13.34 13.59
N PRO A 23 0.19 -14.39 14.43
CA PRO A 23 -0.97 -14.87 15.18
C PRO A 23 -1.53 -13.90 16.24
N VAL A 24 -0.82 -12.80 16.53
CA VAL A 24 -1.14 -11.90 17.65
C VAL A 24 -1.44 -10.45 17.25
N ASN A 25 -1.13 -10.05 16.01
CA ASN A 25 -1.41 -8.69 15.53
C ASN A 25 -2.07 -8.77 14.16
N ARG A 26 -3.41 -8.74 14.16
CA ARG A 26 -4.22 -8.77 12.94
C ARG A 26 -4.02 -7.52 12.10
N GLU A 27 -3.78 -6.38 12.75
CA GLU A 27 -3.59 -5.09 12.09
C GLU A 27 -2.22 -4.50 12.38
N ARG A 28 -1.44 -4.18 11.34
CA ARG A 28 -0.16 -3.47 11.46
C ARG A 28 0.12 -2.63 10.23
N ASP A 29 0.76 -1.49 10.45
CA ASP A 29 1.18 -0.58 9.39
C ASP A 29 2.55 -0.99 8.85
N TYR A 30 2.65 -0.97 7.52
CA TYR A 30 3.83 -1.29 6.74
C TYR A 30 4.09 -0.17 5.74
N ARG A 31 5.37 0.14 5.51
CA ARG A 31 5.81 1.00 4.43
C ARG A 31 6.16 0.16 3.22
N ILE A 32 5.61 0.50 2.06
CA ILE A 32 5.99 -0.12 0.80
C ILE A 32 7.37 0.38 0.40
N VAL A 33 8.33 -0.55 0.32
CA VAL A 33 9.71 -0.30 -0.11
C VAL A 33 9.84 -0.51 -1.62
N ALA A 34 9.04 -1.40 -2.21
CA ALA A 34 8.98 -1.58 -3.65
C ALA A 34 7.59 -2.04 -4.07
N ALA A 35 7.11 -1.56 -5.22
CA ALA A 35 5.82 -1.97 -5.78
C ALA A 35 5.99 -2.34 -7.26
N THR A 36 5.90 -3.63 -7.58
CA THR A 36 5.99 -4.15 -8.95
C THR A 36 4.63 -4.66 -9.42
N ARG A 37 4.52 -5.07 -10.68
CA ARG A 37 3.28 -5.68 -11.20
C ARG A 37 2.97 -7.04 -10.56
N GLY A 38 3.99 -7.73 -10.02
CA GLY A 38 3.87 -9.06 -9.44
C GLY A 38 3.56 -9.07 -7.94
N GLY A 39 3.78 -7.96 -7.24
CA GLY A 39 3.67 -7.90 -5.79
C GLY A 39 4.25 -6.61 -5.21
N ILE A 40 4.37 -6.60 -3.88
CA ILE A 40 4.96 -5.52 -3.11
C ILE A 40 6.02 -6.05 -2.16
N THR A 41 6.99 -5.21 -1.88
CA THR A 41 7.91 -5.40 -0.76
C THR A 41 7.56 -4.36 0.28
N ALA A 42 7.29 -4.79 1.51
CA ALA A 42 6.88 -3.89 2.58
C ALA A 42 7.63 -4.19 3.89
N SER A 43 8.05 -3.13 4.57
CA SER A 43 8.70 -3.19 5.88
C SER A 43 7.76 -2.67 6.97
N PRO A 44 7.78 -3.22 8.20
CA PRO A 44 7.01 -2.67 9.31
C PRO A 44 7.30 -1.18 9.48
N ALA A 45 6.27 -0.35 9.63
CA ALA A 45 6.45 1.07 9.89
C ALA A 45 7.23 1.25 11.21
N GLY A 46 8.45 1.80 11.12
CA GLY A 46 9.36 1.98 12.26
C GLY A 46 10.49 0.94 12.38
N ASP A 47 10.56 -0.06 11.50
CA ASP A 47 11.71 -0.98 11.42
C ASP A 47 12.04 -1.32 9.95
N ASP A 48 12.95 -0.53 9.37
CA ASP A 48 13.38 -0.72 7.98
C ASP A 48 14.35 -1.89 7.79
N ARG A 49 14.75 -2.59 8.87
CA ARG A 49 15.71 -3.71 8.78
C ARG A 49 15.06 -4.99 8.25
N PHE A 50 13.74 -5.06 8.27
CA PHE A 50 12.99 -6.25 7.87
C PHE A 50 11.97 -5.90 6.79
N ALA A 51 12.34 -6.18 5.55
CA ALA A 51 11.44 -6.08 4.41
C ALA A 51 10.91 -7.47 4.05
N HIS A 52 9.60 -7.56 3.82
CA HIS A 52 8.95 -8.80 3.39
C HIS A 52 8.35 -8.60 2.00
N GLU A 53 8.62 -9.56 1.12
CA GLU A 53 8.02 -9.61 -0.21
C GLU A 53 6.68 -10.37 -0.16
N TYR A 54 5.65 -9.75 -0.72
CA TYR A 54 4.31 -10.29 -0.83
C TYR A 54 3.89 -10.28 -2.30
N ASN A 55 3.65 -11.47 -2.85
CA ASN A 55 3.07 -11.57 -4.18
C ASN A 55 1.62 -11.06 -4.21
N ARG A 56 1.06 -10.90 -5.42
CA ARG A 56 -0.31 -10.40 -5.60
C ARG A 56 -1.38 -11.17 -4.83
N ALA A 57 -1.30 -12.50 -4.82
CA ALA A 57 -2.29 -13.34 -4.14
C ALA A 57 -2.21 -13.20 -2.61
N THR A 58 -1.00 -13.07 -2.07
CA THR A 58 -0.78 -12.82 -0.64
C THR A 58 -1.25 -11.42 -0.27
N ALA A 59 -0.91 -10.40 -1.06
CA ALA A 59 -1.35 -9.02 -0.83
C ALA A 59 -2.88 -8.88 -0.82
N ASP A 60 -3.58 -9.60 -1.70
CA ASP A 60 -5.05 -9.66 -1.68
C ASP A 60 -5.58 -10.26 -0.37
N ARG A 61 -5.02 -11.40 0.06
CA ARG A 61 -5.38 -12.07 1.33
C ARG A 61 -5.07 -11.24 2.57
N LEU A 62 -4.02 -10.41 2.53
CA LEU A 62 -3.61 -9.53 3.63
C LEU A 62 -4.62 -8.39 3.87
N GLY A 63 -5.53 -8.13 2.93
CA GLY A 63 -6.54 -7.07 3.05
C GLY A 63 -5.90 -5.68 3.14
N ILE A 64 -4.88 -5.42 2.31
CA ILE A 64 -4.11 -4.19 2.33
C ILE A 64 -5.01 -2.98 2.04
N SER A 65 -4.93 -1.98 2.89
CA SER A 65 -5.61 -0.69 2.70
C SER A 65 -4.60 0.44 2.94
N HIS A 66 -4.75 1.57 2.26
CA HIS A 66 -4.01 2.78 2.64
C HIS A 66 -4.29 3.09 4.11
N THR A 67 -3.24 3.31 4.91
CA THR A 67 -3.49 3.88 6.23
C THR A 67 -3.91 5.31 5.97
N THR A 68 -5.21 5.60 6.13
CA THR A 68 -5.66 6.99 6.21
C THR A 68 -5.16 7.53 7.53
N ASP A 69 -3.88 7.90 7.58
CA ASP A 69 -3.59 9.13 8.29
C ASP A 69 -4.32 10.22 7.51
N SER A 70 -5.38 10.71 8.15
CA SER A 70 -6.32 11.66 7.60
C SER A 70 -5.63 13.02 7.47
N ALA A 71 -4.66 13.14 6.55
CA ALA A 71 -3.93 14.37 6.29
C ALA A 71 -3.57 14.58 4.81
N THR A 72 -3.75 13.60 3.92
CA THR A 72 -3.46 13.81 2.48
C THR A 72 -4.49 13.15 1.56
N SER A 73 -5.77 13.18 1.93
CA SER A 73 -6.89 13.05 0.97
C SER A 73 -7.17 14.38 0.23
N GLY A 74 -6.16 15.22 0.00
CA GLY A 74 -6.34 16.62 -0.43
C GLY A 74 -5.59 17.09 -1.68
N ARG A 75 -4.73 16.26 -2.31
CA ARG A 75 -3.91 16.74 -3.45
C ARG A 75 -3.68 15.69 -4.54
N ALA A 76 -4.74 15.27 -5.25
CA ALA A 76 -4.63 14.77 -6.63
C ALA A 76 -5.96 14.62 -7.39
N ARG A 77 -7.10 15.10 -6.87
CA ARG A 77 -8.33 15.27 -7.67
C ARG A 77 -8.54 16.75 -8.02
N ARG A 78 -7.58 17.31 -8.77
CA ARG A 78 -7.69 18.53 -9.61
C ARG A 78 -6.71 18.24 -10.74
N SER A 79 -7.08 18.07 -12.01
CA SER A 79 -8.18 18.59 -12.83
C SER A 79 -8.18 17.73 -14.10
N ALA A 80 -9.29 17.09 -14.47
CA ALA A 80 -10.21 17.57 -15.50
C ALA A 80 -9.54 18.01 -16.81
N GLY A 81 -9.65 17.18 -17.86
CA GLY A 81 -10.10 17.55 -19.21
C GLY A 81 -9.15 18.37 -20.13
N PRO A 82 -9.18 18.12 -21.45
CA PRO A 82 -8.20 18.62 -22.41
C PRO A 82 -8.52 20.05 -22.88
N ALA A 83 -7.49 20.87 -23.12
CA ALA A 83 -7.65 22.12 -23.86
C ALA A 83 -7.20 21.89 -25.31
N ALA A 84 -8.18 21.64 -26.18
CA ALA A 84 -8.09 21.96 -27.60
C ALA A 84 -8.63 23.38 -27.77
N GLY A 85 -7.92 24.22 -28.53
CA GLY A 85 -8.28 25.61 -28.83
C GLY A 85 -7.09 26.38 -29.36
#